data_AF-A0A225DYL9-F1
#
_entry.id   AF-A0A225DYL9-F1
#
_cell.length_a   1.000
_cell.length_b   1.000
_cell.length_c   1.000
_cell.angle_alpha   90.00
_cell.angle_beta   90.00
_cell.angle_gamma   90.00
#
_symmetry.space_group_name_H-M   'P 1'
#
loop_
_entity.id
_entity.type
_entity.pdbx_description
1 polymer ?
#
loop_
_entity_poly.entity_id
_entity_poly.type
_entity_poly.pdbx_seq_one_letter_code
_entity_poly.pdbx_strand_id
1 'polypeptide(L)'
;MSILSRQPLTLARTEYALRTHCPYCAFQCGMILGDGDGRPEQVAGDPHFPVNNGQMCIKGWSSHTLLRHPRRLTKPLIRDKITDEYREADWDEALDLIADKLRTIRAESGANAVGAFGSGALTNEKAYLLGKFARLALGTAHIDYNGRYCMSSAAAGQNRAFGIDRGLPFPVADIERAEVIFLAGANVADTLPPIMQWFERQKKAGGRLIVSDPRRTMTARAADLFLQLTPGTDLALANGMLAVAIEEGLVDKSYVAERTIGFEAIRAIALQYHPARVERLTGIPEAQIRTAARWLATAKSAMILSARGAEQHSKGVDTVHSLINLALALGKVGKSYSGYGCLTGQGNGQGGREHGQKADQLPGYRLIEVDAHRAAVAKVWGVDPNVLPRKGRSAFELLDSLGPDGIRALVVMGSNVAVASPDADRIEKRLKALDFLVVLDAFHNETTAQAHVVLPVYQWAEEEGTLTNLEGRVIRRRVIARPPNGVRGDIDILRDLAARLGVGDKFDFYSPREVFDEFRRATAGGLADYSGITYEKIDANDGVFWPCPARSNVGPDAAPDSSDGEVYDHPGTPRLFADRFYHPDGRAKFFPVEHRAAGEEPDATFPISVVQNWRWS
;
A
#
# COMPACT_ATOMS: atom_id res chain seq x y z
N MET A 1 2.62 35.62 -36.80
CA MET A 1 2.19 36.60 -35.78
C MET A 1 0.87 36.14 -35.16
N SER A 2 0.94 35.59 -33.96
CA SER A 2 -0.07 35.70 -32.87
C SER A 2 0.34 34.69 -31.81
N ILE A 3 1.20 35.17 -30.91
CA ILE A 3 1.63 34.47 -29.70
C ILE A 3 0.49 34.65 -28.70
N LEU A 4 -0.34 33.63 -28.51
CA LEU A 4 -1.23 33.59 -27.35
C LEU A 4 -0.35 33.29 -26.14
N SER A 5 0.07 34.35 -25.46
CA SER A 5 0.77 34.27 -24.18
C SER A 5 -0.13 33.53 -23.20
N ARG A 6 0.30 32.34 -22.77
CA ARG A 6 -0.20 31.74 -21.53
C ARG A 6 0.21 32.68 -20.41
N GLN A 7 -0.73 33.46 -19.89
CA GLN A 7 -0.51 34.13 -18.61
C GLN A 7 -0.26 33.04 -17.57
N PRO A 8 0.88 33.05 -16.86
CA PRO A 8 1.01 32.26 -15.66
C PRO A 8 -0.08 32.75 -14.71
N LEU A 9 -0.87 31.85 -14.15
CA LEU A 9 -1.62 32.13 -12.93
C LEU A 9 -0.56 32.43 -11.87
N THR A 10 -0.21 33.71 -11.71
CA THR A 10 0.51 34.21 -10.57
C THR A 10 -0.44 34.01 -9.39
N LEU A 11 -0.40 32.82 -8.78
CA LEU A 11 -0.75 32.72 -7.37
C LEU A 11 0.13 33.77 -6.71
N ALA A 12 -0.49 34.86 -6.25
CA ALA A 12 0.17 35.78 -5.36
C ALA A 12 0.83 34.89 -4.31
N ARG A 13 2.16 34.96 -4.20
CA ARG A 13 2.88 34.38 -3.07
C ARG A 13 2.35 35.11 -1.85
N THR A 14 1.25 34.62 -1.29
CA THR A 14 0.97 34.81 0.12
C THR A 14 2.19 34.22 0.82
N GLU A 15 2.81 34.97 1.73
CA GLU A 15 4.09 34.64 2.37
C GLU A 15 4.07 33.30 3.15
N TYR A 16 2.94 32.57 3.18
CA TYR A 16 2.67 31.41 4.02
C TYR A 16 1.92 30.27 3.30
N ALA A 17 2.20 30.03 2.01
CA ALA A 17 1.68 28.86 1.30
C ALA A 17 2.64 27.65 1.47
N LEU A 18 2.17 26.56 2.07
CA LEU A 18 2.97 25.37 2.37
C LEU A 18 2.61 24.19 1.45
N ARG A 19 3.65 23.50 0.95
CA ARG A 19 3.52 22.27 0.15
C ARG A 19 3.30 21.06 1.05
N THR A 20 2.35 20.20 0.71
CA THR A 20 2.08 18.94 1.42
C THR A 20 1.37 17.95 0.47
N HIS A 21 0.88 16.84 1.00
CA HIS A 21 0.23 15.78 0.21
C HIS A 21 -1.15 15.37 0.72
N CYS A 22 -2.04 15.09 -0.25
CA CYS A 22 -3.40 14.62 -0.04
C CYS A 22 -3.44 13.38 0.88
N PRO A 23 -4.31 13.33 1.91
CA PRO A 23 -4.31 12.23 2.88
C PRO A 23 -5.03 10.95 2.41
N TYR A 24 -5.63 10.94 1.22
CA TYR A 24 -6.60 9.89 0.86
C TYR A 24 -6.00 8.68 0.15
N CYS A 25 -5.82 8.75 -1.17
CA CYS A 25 -5.40 7.60 -1.98
C CYS A 25 -3.89 7.61 -2.25
N ALA A 26 -3.36 6.48 -2.70
CA ALA A 26 -1.93 6.28 -2.95
C ALA A 26 -1.35 7.18 -4.05
N PHE A 27 -2.20 7.91 -4.79
CA PHE A 27 -1.76 8.94 -5.73
C PHE A 27 -1.04 10.10 -5.03
N GLN A 28 -1.43 10.38 -3.77
CA GLN A 28 -0.76 11.37 -2.92
C GLN A 28 -0.48 12.70 -3.64
N CYS A 29 -1.53 13.25 -4.28
CA CYS A 29 -1.47 14.54 -4.99
C CYS A 29 -0.66 15.55 -4.19
N GLY A 30 0.27 16.23 -4.85
CA GLY A 30 0.93 17.40 -4.30
C GLY A 30 -0.09 18.52 -4.18
N MET A 31 -0.11 19.18 -3.03
CA MET A 31 -1.06 20.21 -2.65
C MET A 31 -0.32 21.41 -2.06
N ILE A 32 -0.89 22.58 -2.28
CA ILE A 32 -0.48 23.83 -1.64
C ILE A 32 -1.64 24.26 -0.76
N LEU A 33 -1.37 24.48 0.52
CA LEU A 33 -2.34 25.02 1.46
C LEU A 33 -1.86 26.41 1.91
N GLY A 34 -2.74 27.41 1.82
CA GLY A 34 -2.45 28.78 2.25
C GLY A 34 -2.99 29.07 3.64
N ASP A 35 -2.25 29.85 4.43
CA ASP A 35 -2.66 30.26 5.78
C ASP A 35 -3.60 31.47 5.78
N GLY A 36 -4.70 31.35 6.53
CA GLY A 36 -5.27 32.46 7.32
C GLY A 36 -5.24 32.05 8.81
N ASP A 37 -4.70 32.88 9.70
CA ASP A 37 -4.68 32.72 11.18
C ASP A 37 -4.55 31.26 11.71
N GLY A 38 -3.61 30.47 11.16
CA GLY A 38 -3.37 29.07 11.58
C GLY A 38 -4.40 28.04 11.06
N ARG A 39 -5.10 28.38 9.98
CA ARG A 39 -6.14 27.58 9.32
C ARG A 39 -5.90 27.53 7.80
N PRO A 40 -5.84 26.34 7.21
CA PRO A 40 -5.85 26.23 5.76
C PRO A 40 -7.27 26.39 5.22
N GLU A 41 -7.61 27.59 4.73
CA GLU A 41 -8.91 27.88 4.10
C GLU A 41 -8.85 27.77 2.57
N GLN A 42 -7.64 27.75 2.01
CA GLN A 42 -7.42 27.62 0.57
C GLN A 42 -6.55 26.39 0.31
N VAL A 43 -7.11 25.48 -0.48
CA VAL A 43 -6.43 24.29 -0.98
C VAL A 43 -6.23 24.50 -2.48
N ALA A 44 -5.02 24.27 -2.99
CA ALA A 44 -4.71 24.25 -4.42
C ALA A 44 -3.86 23.02 -4.75
N GLY A 45 -3.94 22.54 -5.99
CA GLY A 45 -3.04 21.49 -6.45
C GLY A 45 -1.66 22.06 -6.76
N ASP A 46 -0.60 21.35 -6.39
CA ASP A 46 0.76 21.75 -6.71
C ASP A 46 1.08 21.46 -8.19
N PRO A 47 1.25 22.50 -9.04
CA PRO A 47 1.50 22.31 -10.47
C PRO A 47 2.88 21.70 -10.75
N HIS A 48 3.82 21.73 -9.79
CA HIS A 48 5.18 21.23 -9.96
C HIS A 48 5.35 19.77 -9.52
N PHE A 49 4.43 19.22 -8.71
CA PHE A 49 4.56 17.84 -8.26
C PHE A 49 4.32 16.87 -9.44
N PRO A 50 5.30 16.02 -9.78
CA PRO A 50 5.32 15.27 -11.05
C PRO A 50 4.24 14.19 -11.17
N VAL A 51 3.56 13.84 -10.07
CA VAL A 51 2.52 12.82 -10.08
C VAL A 51 1.17 13.39 -10.54
N ASN A 52 0.76 14.55 -10.01
CA ASN A 52 -0.56 15.12 -10.31
C ASN A 52 -0.52 16.37 -11.19
N ASN A 53 0.61 17.04 -11.40
CA ASN A 53 0.71 18.27 -12.20
C ASN A 53 -0.40 19.29 -11.86
N GLY A 54 -0.68 19.50 -10.58
CA GLY A 54 -1.72 20.41 -10.09
C GLY A 54 -3.15 19.88 -10.15
N GLN A 55 -3.40 18.71 -10.74
CA GLN A 55 -4.74 18.10 -10.75
C GLN A 55 -5.12 17.55 -9.38
N MET A 56 -6.36 17.75 -8.97
CA MET A 56 -6.91 17.20 -7.73
C MET A 56 -8.37 16.79 -7.92
N CYS A 57 -8.78 15.75 -7.22
CA CYS A 57 -10.19 15.36 -7.14
C CYS A 57 -10.87 16.03 -5.94
N ILE A 58 -12.20 15.91 -5.87
CA ILE A 58 -13.02 16.51 -4.81
C ILE A 58 -12.50 16.20 -3.40
N LYS A 59 -12.01 14.97 -3.16
CA LYS A 59 -11.42 14.57 -1.88
C LYS A 59 -10.24 15.47 -1.48
N GLY A 60 -9.35 15.77 -2.42
CA GLY A 60 -8.21 16.66 -2.18
C GLY A 60 -8.68 18.07 -1.84
N TRP A 61 -9.56 18.65 -2.68
CA TRP A 61 -10.10 20.00 -2.49
C TRP A 61 -10.81 20.17 -1.13
N SER A 62 -11.59 19.18 -0.70
CA SER A 62 -12.34 19.24 0.56
C SER A 62 -11.58 18.69 1.78
N SER A 63 -10.34 18.20 1.61
CA SER A 63 -9.58 17.52 2.68
C SER A 63 -9.40 18.35 3.95
N HIS A 64 -9.28 19.67 3.83
CA HIS A 64 -9.10 20.60 4.94
C HIS A 64 -10.34 20.68 5.86
N THR A 65 -11.54 20.37 5.34
CA THR A 65 -12.81 20.47 6.10
C THR A 65 -12.85 19.56 7.34
N LEU A 66 -12.19 18.40 7.29
CA LEU A 66 -12.13 17.47 8.42
C LEU A 66 -11.24 17.96 9.58
N LEU A 67 -10.29 18.86 9.31
CA LEU A 67 -9.36 19.38 10.33
C LEU A 67 -10.07 20.17 11.43
N ARG A 68 -11.27 20.68 11.16
CA ARG A 68 -12.06 21.52 12.07
C ARG A 68 -13.48 20.97 12.29
N HIS A 69 -13.71 19.71 11.93
CA HIS A 69 -15.02 19.11 12.08
C HIS A 69 -15.42 19.05 13.58
N PRO A 70 -16.65 19.45 13.97
CA PRO A 70 -17.03 19.60 15.39
C PRO A 70 -17.02 18.29 16.19
N ARG A 71 -17.16 17.14 15.51
CA ARG A 71 -17.03 15.80 16.12
C ARG A 71 -15.58 15.32 16.34
N ARG A 72 -14.59 16.19 16.18
CA ARG A 72 -13.17 15.88 16.41
C ARG A 72 -12.97 15.53 17.89
N LEU A 73 -12.29 14.41 18.15
CA LEU A 73 -11.90 14.04 19.51
C LEU A 73 -10.79 14.97 20.01
N THR A 74 -10.91 15.47 21.23
CA THR A 74 -9.96 16.44 21.83
C THR A 74 -9.36 15.96 23.15
N LYS A 75 -9.94 14.95 23.80
CA LYS A 75 -9.46 14.36 25.05
C LYS A 75 -9.56 12.83 25.00
N PRO A 76 -8.71 12.11 25.77
CA PRO A 76 -8.90 10.69 26.02
C PRO A 76 -10.30 10.39 26.58
N LEU A 77 -10.87 9.27 26.15
CA LEU A 77 -12.16 8.79 26.64
C LEU A 77 -11.98 7.37 27.17
N ILE A 78 -12.52 7.10 28.35
CA ILE A 78 -12.43 5.79 28.99
C ILE A 78 -13.79 5.33 29.54
N ARG A 79 -13.95 4.02 29.63
CA ARG A 79 -15.07 3.34 30.29
C ARG A 79 -14.69 1.92 30.69
N ASP A 80 -15.40 1.36 31.66
CA ASP A 80 -15.11 0.03 32.18
C ASP A 80 -15.74 -1.08 31.34
N LYS A 81 -17.01 -0.92 30.94
CA LYS A 81 -17.71 -1.85 30.04
C LYS A 81 -18.17 -1.13 28.79
N ILE A 82 -18.30 -1.89 27.69
CA ILE A 82 -18.77 -1.34 26.41
C ILE A 82 -20.23 -0.84 26.44
N THR A 83 -20.99 -1.21 27.47
CA THR A 83 -22.36 -0.73 27.74
C THR A 83 -22.40 0.60 28.49
N ASP A 84 -21.28 1.00 29.08
CA ASP A 84 -21.19 2.21 29.89
C ASP A 84 -20.96 3.42 28.98
N GLU A 85 -21.39 4.59 29.45
CA GLU A 85 -21.08 5.86 28.81
C GLU A 85 -19.58 6.19 28.94
N TYR A 86 -19.02 6.83 27.93
CA TYR A 86 -17.66 7.35 28.01
C TYR A 86 -17.58 8.51 28.99
N ARG A 87 -16.51 8.54 29.77
CA ARG A 87 -16.05 9.76 30.46
C ARG A 87 -14.75 10.26 29.86
N GLU A 88 -14.56 11.56 29.89
CA GLU A 88 -13.25 12.17 29.63
C GLU A 88 -12.25 11.76 30.71
N ALA A 89 -11.00 11.59 30.30
CA ALA A 89 -9.87 11.29 31.18
C ALA A 89 -8.67 12.17 30.83
N ASP A 90 -7.79 12.36 31.82
CA ASP A 90 -6.49 12.95 31.58
C ASP A 90 -5.56 11.93 30.90
N TRP A 91 -4.49 12.42 30.26
CA TRP A 91 -3.57 11.57 29.52
C TRP A 91 -2.87 10.53 30.39
N ASP A 92 -2.37 10.93 31.56
CA ASP A 92 -1.67 9.99 32.43
C ASP A 92 -2.60 8.89 32.95
N GLU A 93 -3.83 9.24 33.34
CA GLU A 93 -4.86 8.28 33.73
C GLU A 93 -5.14 7.26 32.62
N ALA A 94 -5.37 7.73 31.39
CA ALA A 94 -5.66 6.85 30.26
C ALA A 94 -4.46 5.95 29.91
N LEU A 95 -3.24 6.50 29.90
CA LEU A 95 -2.03 5.76 29.57
C LEU A 95 -1.65 4.74 30.65
N ASP A 96 -1.84 5.08 31.92
CA ASP A 96 -1.65 4.17 33.06
C ASP A 96 -2.64 3.01 32.98
N LEU A 97 -3.93 3.29 32.76
CA LEU A 97 -4.95 2.27 32.58
C LEU A 97 -4.61 1.31 31.43
N ILE A 98 -4.20 1.85 30.27
CA ILE A 98 -3.79 1.04 29.13
C ILE A 98 -2.61 0.15 29.51
N ALA A 99 -1.55 0.73 30.06
CA ALA A 99 -0.35 -0.01 30.38
C ALA A 99 -0.63 -1.10 31.43
N ASP A 100 -1.47 -0.84 32.42
CA ASP A 100 -1.78 -1.80 33.48
C ASP A 100 -2.64 -2.95 32.97
N LYS A 101 -3.66 -2.68 32.15
CA LYS A 101 -4.47 -3.73 31.51
C LYS A 101 -3.64 -4.60 30.58
N LEU A 102 -2.78 -3.99 29.76
CA LEU A 102 -1.90 -4.74 28.86
C LEU A 102 -0.90 -5.62 29.63
N ARG A 103 -0.27 -5.09 30.70
CA ARG A 103 0.64 -5.88 31.54
C ARG A 103 -0.10 -7.03 32.25
N THR A 104 -1.29 -6.76 32.77
CA THR A 104 -2.11 -7.77 33.48
C THR A 104 -2.48 -8.91 32.54
N ILE A 105 -3.10 -8.61 31.39
CA ILE A 105 -3.51 -9.62 30.41
C ILE A 105 -2.29 -10.42 29.89
N ARG A 106 -1.16 -9.74 29.67
CA ARG A 106 0.08 -10.41 29.29
C ARG A 106 0.59 -11.35 30.38
N ALA A 107 0.54 -10.96 31.64
CA ALA A 107 1.00 -11.79 32.76
C ALA A 107 0.10 -13.02 32.95
N GLU A 108 -1.21 -12.87 32.77
CA GLU A 108 -2.18 -13.96 32.93
C GLU A 108 -2.23 -14.93 31.75
N SER A 109 -2.10 -14.42 30.51
CA SER A 109 -2.42 -15.18 29.29
C SER A 109 -1.28 -15.21 28.27
N GLY A 110 -0.13 -14.63 28.60
CA GLY A 110 1.06 -14.57 27.74
C GLY A 110 1.03 -13.41 26.74
N ALA A 111 2.19 -13.14 26.13
CA ALA A 111 2.36 -12.00 25.22
C ALA A 111 1.48 -12.06 23.97
N ASN A 112 1.13 -13.25 23.50
CA ASN A 112 0.25 -13.40 22.34
C ASN A 112 -1.24 -13.19 22.66
N ALA A 113 -1.62 -12.99 23.92
CA ALA A 113 -2.98 -12.56 24.28
C ALA A 113 -3.20 -11.06 24.06
N VAL A 114 -2.14 -10.30 23.73
CA VAL A 114 -2.24 -8.89 23.33
C VAL A 114 -1.85 -8.74 21.86
N GLY A 115 -2.47 -7.80 21.14
CA GLY A 115 -2.19 -7.56 19.73
C GLY A 115 -2.21 -6.08 19.36
N ALA A 116 -1.72 -5.78 18.16
CA ALA A 116 -1.81 -4.45 17.55
C ALA A 116 -2.38 -4.52 16.14
N PHE A 117 -3.10 -3.48 15.73
CA PHE A 117 -3.65 -3.37 14.38
C PHE A 117 -3.41 -1.97 13.81
N GLY A 118 -2.66 -1.88 12.71
CA GLY A 118 -2.27 -0.64 12.07
C GLY A 118 -3.13 -0.26 10.87
N SER A 119 -2.63 0.72 10.11
CA SER A 119 -3.31 1.24 8.94
C SER A 119 -2.36 1.62 7.82
N GLY A 120 -2.82 1.45 6.57
CA GLY A 120 -2.14 1.98 5.38
C GLY A 120 -2.27 3.50 5.23
N ALA A 121 -2.86 4.20 6.20
CA ALA A 121 -2.91 5.66 6.26
C ALA A 121 -1.83 6.28 7.17
N LEU A 122 -1.16 5.45 7.99
CA LEU A 122 -0.07 5.90 8.87
C LEU A 122 1.12 6.38 8.05
N THR A 123 1.90 7.33 8.58
CA THR A 123 3.22 7.66 8.01
C THR A 123 4.19 6.47 8.14
N ASN A 124 5.28 6.49 7.40
CA ASN A 124 6.31 5.45 7.47
C ASN A 124 6.90 5.34 8.88
N GLU A 125 7.09 6.47 9.56
CA GLU A 125 7.58 6.55 10.94
C GLU A 125 6.60 5.87 11.90
N LYS A 126 5.31 6.14 11.77
CA LYS A 126 4.26 5.50 12.60
C LYS A 126 4.14 4.01 12.33
N ALA A 127 4.17 3.60 11.05
CA ALA A 127 4.12 2.18 10.67
C ALA A 127 5.34 1.41 11.22
N TYR A 128 6.52 2.01 11.13
CA TYR A 128 7.75 1.50 11.72
C TYR A 128 7.64 1.37 13.24
N LEU A 129 7.22 2.44 13.91
CA LEU A 129 7.16 2.51 15.37
C LEU A 129 6.10 1.58 15.95
N LEU A 130 4.94 1.42 15.29
CA LEU A 130 3.93 0.43 15.66
C LEU A 130 4.48 -1.00 15.55
N GLY A 131 5.23 -1.29 14.47
CA GLY A 131 5.95 -2.54 14.27
C GLY A 131 6.94 -2.84 15.39
N LYS A 132 7.72 -1.84 15.81
CA LYS A 132 8.66 -1.92 16.93
C LYS A 132 7.92 -2.09 18.26
N PHE A 133 6.85 -1.32 18.49
CA PHE A 133 6.03 -1.34 19.70
C PHE A 133 5.41 -2.72 19.96
N ALA A 134 4.78 -3.32 18.95
CA ALA A 134 4.20 -4.65 19.10
C ALA A 134 5.25 -5.71 19.48
N ARG A 135 6.46 -5.62 18.93
CA ARG A 135 7.51 -6.62 19.16
C ARG A 135 8.29 -6.44 20.45
N LEU A 136 8.52 -5.19 20.87
CA LEU A 136 9.34 -4.89 22.05
C LEU A 136 8.50 -4.56 23.28
N ALA A 137 7.49 -3.70 23.14
CA ALA A 137 6.69 -3.25 24.29
C ALA A 137 5.58 -4.25 24.63
N LEU A 138 4.86 -4.75 23.63
CA LEU A 138 3.85 -5.80 23.83
C LEU A 138 4.48 -7.20 23.90
N GLY A 139 5.56 -7.44 23.15
CA GLY A 139 6.21 -8.75 23.05
C GLY A 139 5.43 -9.76 22.19
N THR A 140 4.51 -9.28 21.36
CA THR A 140 3.52 -10.12 20.66
C THR A 140 3.90 -10.37 19.20
N ALA A 141 3.60 -11.59 18.72
CA ALA A 141 3.63 -11.90 17.29
C ALA A 141 2.46 -11.25 16.54
N HIS A 142 1.39 -10.87 17.24
CA HIS A 142 0.13 -10.44 16.65
C HIS A 142 0.11 -8.95 16.33
N ILE A 143 0.63 -8.63 15.15
CA ILE A 143 0.48 -7.32 14.51
C ILE A 143 0.17 -7.47 13.03
N ASP A 144 -0.85 -6.76 12.55
CA ASP A 144 -1.08 -6.60 11.12
C ASP A 144 -1.81 -5.28 10.84
N TYR A 145 -2.23 -5.06 9.60
CA TYR A 145 -2.89 -3.84 9.20
C TYR A 145 -3.89 -4.06 8.06
N ASN A 146 -4.80 -3.10 7.87
CA ASN A 146 -5.88 -3.22 6.89
C ASN A 146 -5.42 -3.32 5.42
N GLY A 147 -4.19 -2.91 5.09
CA GLY A 147 -3.64 -3.06 3.74
C GLY A 147 -3.50 -4.51 3.29
N ARG A 148 -3.55 -5.49 4.22
CA ARG A 148 -3.63 -6.93 3.95
C ARG A 148 -4.84 -7.28 3.06
N TYR A 149 -5.98 -6.63 3.23
CA TYR A 149 -7.18 -6.89 2.42
C TYR A 149 -7.05 -6.37 0.99
N CYS A 150 -6.23 -5.33 0.82
CA CYS A 150 -6.13 -4.59 -0.42
C CYS A 150 -5.18 -5.29 -1.39
N MET A 151 -3.90 -5.39 -1.04
CA MET A 151 -2.79 -5.62 -1.99
C MET A 151 -2.09 -6.98 -1.82
N SER A 152 -2.56 -7.83 -0.92
CA SER A 152 -1.85 -9.07 -0.56
C SER A 152 -1.61 -9.99 -1.76
N SER A 153 -2.59 -10.12 -2.66
CA SER A 153 -2.46 -10.90 -3.90
C SER A 153 -1.39 -10.37 -4.83
N ALA A 154 -1.39 -9.06 -5.11
CA ALA A 154 -0.34 -8.42 -5.92
C ALA A 154 1.04 -8.55 -5.26
N ALA A 155 1.14 -8.27 -3.96
CA ALA A 155 2.39 -8.37 -3.25
C ALA A 155 2.96 -9.80 -3.29
N ALA A 156 2.12 -10.83 -3.07
CA ALA A 156 2.55 -12.22 -3.17
C ALA A 156 2.97 -12.59 -4.61
N GLY A 157 2.21 -12.15 -5.62
CA GLY A 157 2.52 -12.40 -7.03
C GLY A 157 3.84 -11.74 -7.47
N GLN A 158 4.04 -10.46 -7.14
CA GLN A 158 5.26 -9.72 -7.47
C GLN A 158 6.49 -10.26 -6.74
N ASN A 159 6.39 -10.56 -5.43
CA ASN A 159 7.51 -11.17 -4.71
C ASN A 159 7.92 -12.52 -5.31
N ARG A 160 6.96 -13.36 -5.69
CA ARG A 160 7.24 -14.66 -6.31
C ARG A 160 7.84 -14.52 -7.71
N ALA A 161 7.32 -13.61 -8.54
CA ALA A 161 7.77 -13.43 -9.92
C ALA A 161 9.05 -12.62 -10.05
N PHE A 162 9.18 -11.53 -9.31
CA PHE A 162 10.27 -10.55 -9.47
C PHE A 162 11.27 -10.53 -8.31
N GLY A 163 10.95 -11.17 -7.18
CA GLY A 163 11.77 -11.16 -5.96
C GLY A 163 11.52 -9.96 -5.05
N ILE A 164 10.62 -9.04 -5.46
CA ILE A 164 10.28 -7.83 -4.72
C ILE A 164 8.87 -7.36 -5.09
N ASP A 165 8.20 -6.70 -4.16
CA ASP A 165 6.91 -6.04 -4.36
C ASP A 165 7.08 -4.52 -4.36
N ARG A 166 6.66 -3.85 -5.43
CA ARG A 166 6.46 -2.39 -5.48
C ARG A 166 5.23 -2.13 -6.32
N GLY A 167 4.34 -1.24 -5.88
CA GLY A 167 3.10 -0.89 -6.59
C GLY A 167 3.32 -0.69 -8.10
N LEU A 168 3.87 0.45 -8.50
CA LEU A 168 4.40 0.63 -9.85
C LEU A 168 5.94 0.54 -9.83
N PRO A 169 6.55 -0.32 -10.66
CA PRO A 169 7.99 -0.40 -10.80
C PRO A 169 8.55 0.71 -11.71
N PHE A 170 7.79 1.78 -11.95
CA PHE A 170 8.15 2.91 -12.79
C PHE A 170 7.32 4.17 -12.44
N PRO A 171 7.76 5.37 -12.86
CA PRO A 171 6.99 6.59 -12.63
C PRO A 171 5.61 6.57 -13.29
N VAL A 172 4.60 7.13 -12.63
CA VAL A 172 3.25 7.34 -13.18
C VAL A 172 3.29 8.11 -14.50
N ALA A 173 4.22 9.06 -14.63
CA ALA A 173 4.38 9.86 -15.84
C ALA A 173 4.71 9.03 -17.09
N ASP A 174 5.21 7.81 -16.94
CA ASP A 174 5.45 6.90 -18.06
C ASP A 174 4.16 6.48 -18.77
N ILE A 175 3.00 6.53 -18.09
CA ILE A 175 1.69 6.18 -18.66
C ILE A 175 1.46 6.98 -19.95
N GLU A 176 1.82 8.26 -19.98
CA GLU A 176 1.68 9.13 -21.15
C GLU A 176 2.42 8.61 -22.40
N ARG A 177 3.47 7.79 -22.22
CA ARG A 177 4.37 7.36 -23.30
C ARG A 177 4.22 5.88 -23.68
N ALA A 178 3.34 5.14 -23.03
CA ALA A 178 3.05 3.76 -23.37
C ALA A 178 2.18 3.67 -24.64
N GLU A 179 2.60 2.91 -25.65
CA GLU A 179 1.82 2.72 -26.88
C GLU A 179 0.54 1.92 -26.62
N VAL A 180 0.57 0.95 -25.70
CA VAL A 180 -0.62 0.19 -25.27
C VAL A 180 -0.64 0.01 -23.76
N ILE A 181 -1.78 0.27 -23.13
CA ILE A 181 -2.00 -0.01 -21.72
C ILE A 181 -3.17 -0.97 -21.56
N PHE A 182 -3.00 -2.01 -20.75
CA PHE A 182 -4.06 -2.89 -20.31
C PHE A 182 -4.34 -2.70 -18.81
N LEU A 183 -5.50 -2.13 -18.49
CA LEU A 183 -6.04 -2.01 -17.13
C LEU A 183 -6.92 -3.23 -16.80
N ALA A 184 -6.48 -4.06 -15.86
CA ALA A 184 -7.20 -5.23 -15.38
C ALA A 184 -7.84 -4.98 -14.00
N GLY A 185 -9.17 -4.96 -13.94
CA GLY A 185 -9.92 -4.81 -12.70
C GLY A 185 -9.69 -3.47 -12.00
N ALA A 186 -9.54 -2.40 -12.77
CA ALA A 186 -9.18 -1.07 -12.26
C ALA A 186 -10.17 0.03 -12.71
N ASN A 187 -10.76 0.73 -11.74
CA ASN A 187 -11.60 1.90 -11.97
C ASN A 187 -10.91 3.18 -11.46
N VAL A 188 -9.87 3.60 -12.17
CA VAL A 188 -9.02 4.73 -11.75
C VAL A 188 -9.71 6.09 -11.83
N ALA A 189 -10.76 6.23 -12.64
CA ALA A 189 -11.59 7.43 -12.70
C ALA A 189 -12.26 7.77 -11.36
N ASP A 190 -12.62 6.78 -10.53
CA ASP A 190 -13.23 7.03 -9.21
C ASP A 190 -12.23 6.85 -8.05
N THR A 191 -11.29 5.90 -8.21
CA THR A 191 -10.35 5.52 -7.13
C THR A 191 -9.12 6.41 -7.07
N LEU A 192 -8.61 6.85 -8.23
CA LEU A 192 -7.41 7.68 -8.37
C LEU A 192 -7.63 8.83 -9.38
N PRO A 193 -8.74 9.61 -9.33
CA PRO A 193 -9.22 10.36 -10.49
C PRO A 193 -8.18 11.22 -11.23
N PRO A 194 -7.26 11.96 -10.54
CA PRO A 194 -6.25 12.78 -11.22
C PRO A 194 -5.28 11.99 -12.10
N ILE A 195 -5.19 10.66 -11.97
CA ILE A 195 -4.39 9.81 -12.87
C ILE A 195 -4.96 9.76 -14.29
N MET A 196 -6.27 10.01 -14.47
CA MET A 196 -6.91 10.01 -15.79
C MET A 196 -6.25 10.97 -16.77
N GLN A 197 -5.65 12.06 -16.28
CA GLN A 197 -4.87 12.98 -17.12
C GLN A 197 -3.76 12.28 -17.92
N TRP A 198 -3.13 11.25 -17.34
CA TRP A 198 -2.03 10.53 -17.97
C TRP A 198 -2.53 9.62 -19.08
N PHE A 199 -3.67 8.96 -18.85
CA PHE A 199 -4.37 8.19 -19.89
C PHE A 199 -4.87 9.09 -21.02
N GLU A 200 -5.41 10.27 -20.72
CA GLU A 200 -5.81 11.24 -21.74
C GLU A 200 -4.63 11.74 -22.58
N ARG A 201 -3.48 12.01 -21.96
CA ARG A 201 -2.25 12.39 -22.67
C ARG A 201 -1.72 11.23 -23.50
N GLN A 202 -1.77 10.00 -22.99
CA GLN A 202 -1.41 8.79 -23.73
C GLN A 202 -2.24 8.63 -25.00
N LYS A 203 -3.56 8.79 -24.90
CA LYS A 203 -4.45 8.74 -26.07
C LYS A 203 -4.15 9.86 -27.07
N LYS A 204 -3.87 11.08 -26.59
CA LYS A 204 -3.45 12.21 -27.44
C LYS A 204 -2.11 11.95 -28.14
N ALA A 205 -1.22 11.16 -27.53
CA ALA A 205 0.03 10.71 -28.12
C ALA A 205 -0.14 9.52 -29.10
N GLY A 206 -1.38 9.07 -29.36
CA GLY A 206 -1.69 7.98 -30.29
C GLY A 206 -1.67 6.58 -29.65
N GLY A 207 -1.52 6.50 -28.33
CA GLY A 207 -1.58 5.23 -27.62
C GLY A 207 -3.00 4.67 -27.52
N ARG A 208 -3.09 3.38 -27.19
CA ARG A 208 -4.37 2.65 -27.02
C ARG A 208 -4.57 2.17 -25.58
N LEU A 209 -5.80 2.24 -25.11
CA LEU A 209 -6.21 1.80 -23.79
C LEU A 209 -7.16 0.59 -23.87
N ILE A 210 -6.76 -0.51 -23.24
CA ILE A 210 -7.58 -1.70 -23.02
C ILE A 210 -8.04 -1.68 -21.55
N VAL A 211 -9.33 -1.88 -21.29
CA VAL A 211 -9.88 -2.01 -19.93
C VAL A 211 -10.64 -3.31 -19.82
N SER A 212 -10.33 -4.12 -18.82
CA SER A 212 -11.13 -5.29 -18.42
C SER A 212 -11.78 -5.03 -17.07
N ASP A 213 -13.11 -5.00 -17.07
CA ASP A 213 -13.95 -4.76 -15.90
C ASP A 213 -15.36 -5.31 -16.21
N PRO A 214 -16.02 -6.06 -15.30
CA PRO A 214 -17.40 -6.50 -15.51
C PRO A 214 -18.38 -5.33 -15.67
N ARG A 215 -18.02 -4.14 -15.16
CA ARG A 215 -18.83 -2.94 -15.17
C ARG A 215 -18.31 -1.93 -16.19
N ARG A 216 -19.24 -1.28 -16.90
CA ARG A 216 -18.92 -0.18 -17.81
C ARG A 216 -18.72 1.15 -17.06
N THR A 217 -17.66 1.22 -16.27
CA THR A 217 -17.22 2.39 -15.47
C THR A 217 -16.80 3.59 -16.33
N MET A 218 -16.55 4.75 -15.72
CA MET A 218 -15.98 5.90 -16.44
C MET A 218 -14.60 5.59 -17.01
N THR A 219 -13.81 4.76 -16.33
CA THR A 219 -12.54 4.24 -16.84
C THR A 219 -12.76 3.38 -18.10
N ALA A 220 -13.72 2.45 -18.06
CA ALA A 220 -14.07 1.60 -19.20
C ALA A 220 -14.59 2.39 -20.41
N ARG A 221 -15.33 3.49 -20.18
CA ARG A 221 -15.79 4.38 -21.26
C ARG A 221 -14.66 5.12 -21.97
N ALA A 222 -13.50 5.30 -21.32
CA ALA A 222 -12.32 5.90 -21.93
C ALA A 222 -11.50 4.90 -22.77
N ALA A 223 -11.78 3.61 -22.67
CA ALA A 223 -11.03 2.55 -23.36
C ALA A 223 -11.29 2.56 -24.87
N ASP A 224 -10.25 2.20 -25.64
CA ASP A 224 -10.37 1.88 -27.06
C ASP A 224 -10.84 0.43 -27.27
N LEU A 225 -10.54 -0.45 -26.31
CA LEU A 225 -11.08 -1.80 -26.23
C LEU A 225 -11.55 -2.09 -24.80
N PHE A 226 -12.86 -2.28 -24.65
CA PHE A 226 -13.48 -2.68 -23.38
C PHE A 226 -13.80 -4.17 -23.38
N LEU A 227 -13.22 -4.90 -22.43
CA LEU A 227 -13.39 -6.33 -22.23
C LEU A 227 -14.31 -6.55 -21.01
N GLN A 228 -15.62 -6.62 -21.27
CA GLN A 228 -16.64 -6.81 -20.23
C GLN A 228 -16.77 -8.28 -19.81
N LEU A 229 -15.85 -8.74 -18.97
CA LEU A 229 -15.76 -10.15 -18.60
C LEU A 229 -16.70 -10.54 -17.46
N THR A 230 -17.03 -11.83 -17.38
CA THR A 230 -17.65 -12.44 -16.20
C THR A 230 -16.74 -12.27 -14.96
N PRO A 231 -17.26 -11.80 -13.81
CA PRO A 231 -16.45 -11.62 -12.60
C PRO A 231 -15.65 -12.88 -12.22
N GLY A 232 -14.37 -12.71 -11.88
CA GLY A 232 -13.50 -13.81 -11.45
C GLY A 232 -12.86 -14.61 -12.60
N THR A 233 -13.01 -14.16 -13.85
CA THR A 233 -12.46 -14.86 -15.03
C THR A 233 -11.22 -14.20 -15.64
N ASP A 234 -10.67 -13.18 -14.98
CA ASP A 234 -9.47 -12.42 -15.38
C ASP A 234 -8.26 -13.33 -15.68
N LEU A 235 -8.05 -14.37 -14.87
CA LEU A 235 -6.99 -15.37 -15.08
C LEU A 235 -7.17 -16.11 -16.41
N ALA A 236 -8.40 -16.53 -16.72
CA ALA A 236 -8.69 -17.22 -17.98
C ALA A 236 -8.47 -16.29 -19.18
N LEU A 237 -8.85 -15.01 -19.06
CA LEU A 237 -8.57 -13.99 -20.07
C LEU A 237 -7.07 -13.82 -20.32
N ALA A 238 -6.28 -13.65 -19.27
CA ALA A 238 -4.83 -13.45 -19.37
C ALA A 238 -4.10 -14.70 -19.93
N ASN A 239 -4.49 -15.91 -19.49
CA ASN A 239 -3.98 -17.16 -20.08
C ASN A 239 -4.39 -17.30 -21.56
N GLY A 240 -5.60 -16.87 -21.93
CA GLY A 240 -6.07 -16.84 -23.32
C GLY A 240 -5.27 -15.89 -24.20
N MET A 241 -4.95 -14.71 -23.70
CA MET A 241 -4.09 -13.75 -24.41
C MET A 241 -2.66 -14.29 -24.57
N LEU A 242 -2.14 -15.01 -23.58
CA LEU A 242 -0.86 -15.70 -23.69
C LEU A 242 -0.93 -16.85 -24.72
N ALA A 243 -2.04 -17.59 -24.77
CA ALA A 243 -2.26 -18.64 -25.76
C ALA A 243 -2.19 -18.08 -27.20
N VAL A 244 -2.86 -16.94 -27.45
CA VAL A 244 -2.77 -16.22 -28.73
C VAL A 244 -1.34 -15.79 -29.03
N ALA A 245 -0.63 -15.25 -28.03
CA ALA A 245 0.76 -14.82 -28.23
C ALA A 245 1.68 -15.99 -28.61
N ILE A 246 1.43 -17.19 -28.07
CA ILE A 246 2.18 -18.41 -28.42
C ILE A 246 1.79 -18.89 -29.82
N GLU A 247 0.49 -19.00 -30.11
CA GLU A 247 -0.07 -19.47 -31.39
C GLU A 247 0.43 -18.61 -32.57
N GLU A 248 0.44 -17.29 -32.39
CA GLU A 248 0.80 -16.33 -33.44
C GLU A 248 2.31 -15.99 -33.46
N GLY A 249 3.12 -16.64 -32.62
CA GLY A 249 4.57 -16.43 -32.59
C GLY A 249 5.00 -15.05 -32.06
N LEU A 250 4.20 -14.42 -31.21
CA LEU A 250 4.36 -13.07 -30.67
C LEU A 250 5.16 -12.99 -29.35
N VAL A 251 5.60 -14.13 -28.82
CA VAL A 251 6.46 -14.20 -27.62
C VAL A 251 7.83 -13.62 -27.91
N ASP A 252 8.36 -12.77 -27.02
CA ASP A 252 9.73 -12.26 -27.05
C ASP A 252 10.70 -13.37 -26.59
N LYS A 253 11.07 -14.25 -27.53
CA LYS A 253 11.88 -15.44 -27.26
C LYS A 253 13.24 -15.11 -26.65
N SER A 254 13.89 -14.03 -27.11
CA SER A 254 15.15 -13.54 -26.56
C SER A 254 15.00 -13.15 -25.09
N TYR A 255 14.01 -12.32 -24.78
CA TYR A 255 13.76 -11.88 -23.41
C TYR A 255 13.44 -13.05 -22.50
N VAL A 256 12.58 -13.97 -22.94
CA VAL A 256 12.22 -15.16 -22.17
C VAL A 256 13.47 -16.01 -21.89
N ALA A 257 14.29 -16.28 -22.91
CA ALA A 257 15.51 -17.08 -22.74
C ALA A 257 16.52 -16.42 -21.80
N GLU A 258 16.74 -15.12 -21.90
CA GLU A 258 17.79 -14.42 -21.14
C GLU A 258 17.34 -14.07 -19.72
N ARG A 259 16.11 -13.60 -19.55
CA ARG A 259 15.69 -12.87 -18.33
C ARG A 259 14.68 -13.61 -17.46
N THR A 260 14.26 -14.82 -17.86
CA THR A 260 13.19 -15.53 -17.15
C THR A 260 13.47 -17.03 -16.98
N ILE A 261 12.78 -17.67 -16.05
CA ILE A 261 12.76 -19.13 -15.89
C ILE A 261 11.31 -19.66 -15.85
N GLY A 262 11.12 -20.91 -16.26
CA GLY A 262 9.84 -21.62 -16.11
C GLY A 262 8.81 -21.43 -17.21
N PHE A 263 9.17 -20.84 -18.36
CA PHE A 263 8.23 -20.55 -19.45
C PHE A 263 7.53 -21.80 -20.01
N GLU A 264 8.23 -22.92 -20.19
CA GLU A 264 7.61 -24.12 -20.79
C GLU A 264 6.45 -24.67 -19.96
N ALA A 265 6.51 -24.57 -18.63
CA ALA A 265 5.44 -25.05 -17.75
C ALA A 265 4.14 -24.22 -17.95
N ILE A 266 4.26 -22.89 -18.00
CA ILE A 266 3.08 -22.05 -18.28
C ILE A 266 2.66 -22.13 -19.74
N ARG A 267 3.59 -22.32 -20.70
CA ARG A 267 3.25 -22.52 -22.11
C ARG A 267 2.33 -23.73 -22.30
N ALA A 268 2.63 -24.85 -21.65
CA ALA A 268 1.79 -26.04 -21.71
C ALA A 268 0.37 -25.80 -21.17
N ILE A 269 0.23 -24.99 -20.13
CA ILE A 269 -1.07 -24.60 -19.56
C ILE A 269 -1.80 -23.63 -20.49
N ALA A 270 -1.13 -22.57 -20.95
CA ALA A 270 -1.72 -21.53 -21.77
C ALA A 270 -2.32 -22.09 -23.07
N LEU A 271 -1.68 -23.08 -23.69
CA LEU A 271 -2.20 -23.74 -24.89
C LEU A 271 -3.57 -24.44 -24.68
N GLN A 272 -3.97 -24.72 -23.44
CA GLN A 272 -5.31 -25.24 -23.13
C GLN A 272 -6.38 -24.14 -23.13
N TYR A 273 -6.00 -22.86 -23.16
CA TYR A 273 -6.87 -21.68 -23.17
C TYR A 273 -7.03 -21.14 -24.60
N HIS A 274 -7.40 -22.01 -25.54
CA HIS A 274 -7.76 -21.59 -26.90
C HIS A 274 -8.84 -20.48 -26.83
N PRO A 275 -8.77 -19.41 -27.65
CA PRO A 275 -9.68 -18.26 -27.54
C PRO A 275 -11.18 -18.63 -27.49
N ALA A 276 -11.65 -19.56 -28.32
CA ALA A 276 -13.02 -20.09 -28.23
C ALA A 276 -13.41 -20.70 -26.86
N ARG A 277 -12.47 -21.32 -26.13
CA ARG A 277 -12.71 -21.78 -24.74
C ARG A 277 -12.78 -20.59 -23.79
N VAL A 278 -11.88 -19.63 -23.96
CA VAL A 278 -11.81 -18.44 -23.11
C VAL A 278 -13.07 -17.61 -23.26
N GLU A 279 -13.60 -17.45 -24.47
CA GLU A 279 -14.88 -16.79 -24.74
C GLU A 279 -16.03 -17.41 -23.94
N ARG A 280 -16.12 -18.75 -23.86
CA ARG A 280 -17.13 -19.42 -23.04
C ARG A 280 -16.98 -19.17 -21.55
N LEU A 281 -15.74 -19.02 -21.07
CA LEU A 281 -15.46 -18.76 -19.65
C LEU A 281 -15.72 -17.30 -19.30
N THR A 282 -15.24 -16.38 -20.12
CA THR A 282 -15.18 -14.95 -19.79
C THR A 282 -16.34 -14.14 -20.37
N GLY A 283 -17.04 -14.66 -21.37
CA GLY A 283 -18.00 -13.90 -22.17
C GLY A 283 -17.36 -12.91 -23.15
N ILE A 284 -16.03 -12.89 -23.29
CA ILE A 284 -15.32 -12.00 -24.21
C ILE A 284 -15.18 -12.67 -25.59
N PRO A 285 -15.66 -12.04 -26.68
CA PRO A 285 -15.50 -12.56 -28.03
C PRO A 285 -14.05 -12.86 -28.39
N GLU A 286 -13.79 -14.00 -29.04
CA GLU A 286 -12.45 -14.41 -29.48
C GLU A 286 -11.71 -13.29 -30.25
N ALA A 287 -12.40 -12.57 -31.13
CA ALA A 287 -11.82 -11.48 -31.89
C ALA A 287 -11.24 -10.36 -31.01
N GLN A 288 -11.88 -10.06 -29.87
CA GLN A 288 -11.39 -9.06 -28.91
C GLN A 288 -10.19 -9.58 -28.13
N ILE A 289 -10.19 -10.86 -27.74
CA ILE A 289 -9.05 -11.50 -27.06
C ILE A 289 -7.80 -11.44 -27.96
N ARG A 290 -7.94 -11.81 -29.23
CA ARG A 290 -6.85 -11.74 -30.22
C ARG A 290 -6.38 -10.31 -30.43
N THR A 291 -7.31 -9.36 -30.54
CA THR A 291 -6.99 -7.92 -30.70
C THR A 291 -6.16 -7.41 -29.51
N ALA A 292 -6.59 -7.71 -28.28
CA ALA A 292 -5.89 -7.30 -27.07
C ALA A 292 -4.47 -7.89 -27.00
N ALA A 293 -4.31 -9.19 -27.28
CA ALA A 293 -3.02 -9.86 -27.30
C ALA A 293 -2.07 -9.26 -28.36
N ARG A 294 -2.56 -9.05 -29.59
CA ARG A 294 -1.78 -8.45 -30.69
C ARG A 294 -1.35 -7.03 -30.39
N TRP A 295 -2.24 -6.19 -29.84
CA TRP A 295 -1.91 -4.82 -29.46
C TRP A 295 -0.78 -4.81 -28.44
N LEU A 296 -0.90 -5.58 -27.36
CA LEU A 296 0.15 -5.64 -26.34
C LEU A 296 1.48 -6.18 -26.87
N ALA A 297 1.45 -7.23 -27.68
CA ALA A 297 2.66 -7.86 -28.16
C ALA A 297 3.44 -6.97 -29.15
N THR A 298 2.75 -6.42 -30.13
CA THR A 298 3.36 -5.67 -31.25
C THR A 298 3.76 -4.24 -30.88
N ALA A 299 3.23 -3.70 -29.78
CA ALA A 299 3.62 -2.38 -29.27
C ALA A 299 5.08 -2.34 -28.81
N LYS A 300 5.80 -1.27 -29.14
CA LYS A 300 7.18 -1.04 -28.67
C LYS A 300 7.22 -0.85 -27.15
N SER A 301 6.19 -0.21 -26.60
CA SER A 301 6.00 -0.06 -25.16
C SER A 301 4.59 -0.45 -24.74
N ALA A 302 4.50 -1.31 -23.72
CA ALA A 302 3.21 -1.77 -23.22
C ALA A 302 3.20 -1.97 -21.70
N MET A 303 2.13 -1.52 -21.06
CA MET A 303 1.92 -1.67 -19.62
C MET A 303 0.73 -2.58 -19.35
N ILE A 304 0.88 -3.50 -18.39
CA ILE A 304 -0.22 -4.26 -17.79
C ILE A 304 -0.36 -3.78 -16.35
N LEU A 305 -1.48 -3.11 -16.06
CA LEU A 305 -1.73 -2.50 -14.76
C LEU A 305 -2.94 -3.16 -14.11
N SER A 306 -2.78 -3.73 -12.92
CA SER A 306 -3.88 -4.37 -12.17
C SER A 306 -4.31 -3.57 -10.95
N ALA A 307 -5.54 -3.81 -10.50
CA ALA A 307 -6.03 -3.34 -9.21
C ALA A 307 -6.98 -4.36 -8.57
N ARG A 308 -7.81 -3.90 -7.62
CA ARG A 308 -8.65 -4.76 -6.76
C ARG A 308 -9.51 -5.76 -7.52
N GLY A 309 -10.07 -5.38 -8.68
CA GLY A 309 -10.96 -6.24 -9.45
C GLY A 309 -10.30 -7.52 -9.97
N ALA A 310 -8.98 -7.55 -10.13
CA ALA A 310 -8.23 -8.75 -10.50
C ALA A 310 -7.60 -9.46 -9.28
N GLU A 311 -7.46 -8.75 -8.16
CA GLU A 311 -6.62 -9.16 -7.03
C GLU A 311 -7.41 -9.65 -5.82
N GLN A 312 -8.60 -9.10 -5.57
CA GLN A 312 -9.46 -9.45 -4.43
C GLN A 312 -10.38 -10.63 -4.77
N HIS A 313 -9.76 -11.76 -5.07
CA HIS A 313 -10.43 -13.03 -5.35
C HIS A 313 -9.80 -14.16 -4.55
N SER A 314 -10.53 -15.26 -4.36
CA SER A 314 -10.03 -16.48 -3.73
C SER A 314 -8.80 -17.09 -4.44
N LYS A 315 -8.54 -16.68 -5.69
CA LYS A 315 -7.41 -17.06 -6.55
C LYS A 315 -6.61 -15.83 -7.03
N GLY A 316 -6.65 -14.72 -6.29
CA GLY A 316 -6.08 -13.45 -6.73
C GLY A 316 -4.57 -13.49 -7.02
N VAL A 317 -3.79 -14.26 -6.24
CA VAL A 317 -2.34 -14.46 -6.50
C VAL A 317 -2.11 -15.10 -7.87
N ASP A 318 -2.93 -16.10 -8.23
CA ASP A 318 -2.82 -16.80 -9.50
C ASP A 318 -3.27 -15.92 -10.67
N THR A 319 -4.31 -15.10 -10.47
CA THR A 319 -4.70 -14.08 -11.46
C THR A 319 -3.57 -13.09 -11.73
N VAL A 320 -2.91 -12.58 -10.67
CA VAL A 320 -1.75 -11.70 -10.80
C VAL A 320 -0.61 -12.40 -11.54
N HIS A 321 -0.30 -13.65 -11.19
CA HIS A 321 0.71 -14.41 -11.91
C HIS A 321 0.39 -14.56 -13.39
N SER A 322 -0.86 -14.79 -13.78
CA SER A 322 -1.25 -14.89 -15.19
C SER A 322 -1.02 -13.56 -15.94
N LEU A 323 -1.34 -12.42 -15.33
CA LEU A 323 -1.04 -11.09 -15.88
C LEU A 323 0.49 -10.84 -15.99
N ILE A 324 1.26 -11.25 -14.98
CA ILE A 324 2.72 -11.15 -14.99
C ILE A 324 3.33 -12.08 -16.06
N ASN A 325 2.84 -13.32 -16.18
CA ASN A 325 3.28 -14.26 -17.22
C ASN A 325 3.08 -13.65 -18.60
N LEU A 326 1.92 -13.03 -18.85
CA LEU A 326 1.69 -12.32 -20.10
C LEU A 326 2.71 -11.18 -20.30
N ALA A 327 2.95 -10.34 -19.30
CA ALA A 327 3.94 -9.26 -19.39
C ALA A 327 5.37 -9.76 -19.66
N LEU A 328 5.77 -10.88 -19.03
CA LEU A 328 7.08 -11.51 -19.19
C LEU A 328 7.23 -12.16 -20.56
N ALA A 329 6.22 -12.89 -21.03
CA ALA A 329 6.24 -13.55 -22.34
C ALA A 329 6.33 -12.53 -23.49
N LEU A 330 5.74 -11.36 -23.30
CA LEU A 330 5.82 -10.25 -24.26
C LEU A 330 7.06 -9.36 -24.05
N GLY A 331 7.93 -9.72 -23.11
CA GLY A 331 9.17 -9.01 -22.82
C GLY A 331 8.99 -7.57 -22.39
N LYS A 332 7.93 -7.22 -21.65
CA LYS A 332 7.61 -5.83 -21.32
C LYS A 332 8.21 -5.35 -20.00
N VAL A 333 8.51 -6.26 -19.05
CA VAL A 333 8.98 -5.89 -17.71
C VAL A 333 10.44 -5.39 -17.76
N GLY A 334 10.73 -4.28 -17.08
CA GLY A 334 12.06 -3.68 -17.02
C GLY A 334 12.41 -2.76 -18.20
N LYS A 335 11.54 -2.63 -19.21
CA LYS A 335 11.75 -1.73 -20.35
C LYS A 335 11.12 -0.34 -20.08
N SER A 336 11.61 0.68 -20.78
CA SER A 336 11.04 2.03 -20.70
C SER A 336 9.56 2.03 -21.10
N TYR A 337 8.74 2.80 -20.36
CA TYR A 337 7.31 2.97 -20.62
C TYR A 337 6.52 1.66 -20.69
N SER A 338 7.05 0.60 -20.05
CA SER A 338 6.55 -0.76 -20.16
C SER A 338 6.63 -1.51 -18.84
N GLY A 339 5.85 -2.58 -18.73
CA GLY A 339 5.98 -3.56 -17.66
C GLY A 339 4.65 -3.93 -17.02
N TYR A 340 4.74 -4.55 -15.86
CA TYR A 340 3.60 -4.85 -15.00
C TYR A 340 3.63 -3.93 -13.77
N GLY A 341 2.47 -3.51 -13.28
CA GLY A 341 2.37 -2.81 -12.00
C GLY A 341 0.98 -2.94 -11.38
N CYS A 342 0.93 -2.85 -10.05
CA CYS A 342 -0.31 -2.81 -9.28
C CYS A 342 -0.61 -1.39 -8.78
N LEU A 343 -1.85 -0.94 -8.99
CA LEU A 343 -2.33 0.36 -8.51
C LEU A 343 -2.73 0.29 -7.03
N THR A 344 -1.92 0.90 -6.18
CA THR A 344 -2.15 0.93 -4.72
C THR A 344 -3.36 1.81 -4.35
N GLY A 345 -4.11 1.39 -3.32
CA GLY A 345 -5.32 2.08 -2.85
C GLY A 345 -5.07 3.22 -1.86
N GLN A 346 -4.77 2.88 -0.60
CA GLN A 346 -4.63 3.86 0.50
C GLN A 346 -3.37 4.73 0.38
N GLY A 347 -3.42 5.91 1.00
CA GLY A 347 -2.39 6.96 0.90
C GLY A 347 -0.96 6.50 1.11
N ASN A 348 -0.71 5.69 2.15
CA ASN A 348 0.58 5.05 2.41
C ASN A 348 0.48 3.52 2.33
N GLY A 349 -0.35 3.01 1.40
CA GLY A 349 -0.52 1.57 1.26
C GLY A 349 0.81 0.86 1.00
N GLN A 350 1.72 1.50 0.27
CA GLN A 350 3.05 0.99 -0.08
C GLN A 350 4.01 1.04 1.11
N GLY A 351 4.20 2.18 1.77
CA GLY A 351 5.08 2.25 2.96
C GLY A 351 4.58 1.38 4.11
N GLY A 352 3.25 1.27 4.26
CA GLY A 352 2.63 0.44 5.29
C GLY A 352 2.94 -1.06 5.22
N ARG A 353 3.32 -1.62 4.05
CA ARG A 353 3.79 -3.03 3.94
C ARG A 353 5.31 -3.16 4.11
N GLU A 354 6.06 -2.10 3.86
CA GLU A 354 7.53 -2.16 3.81
C GLU A 354 8.16 -2.14 5.20
N HIS A 355 7.49 -1.56 6.19
CA HIS A 355 8.15 -1.04 7.39
C HIS A 355 7.78 -1.76 8.70
N GLY A 356 7.29 -3.00 8.62
CA GLY A 356 7.27 -3.90 9.78
C GLY A 356 5.97 -3.98 10.58
N GLN A 357 4.91 -3.22 10.25
CA GLN A 357 3.57 -3.41 10.86
C GLN A 357 2.81 -4.64 10.31
N LYS A 358 3.51 -5.54 9.63
CA LYS A 358 2.97 -6.77 9.05
C LYS A 358 3.45 -7.98 9.87
N ALA A 359 2.57 -8.95 10.10
CA ALA A 359 2.83 -10.10 10.97
C ALA A 359 4.06 -10.94 10.60
N ASP A 360 4.48 -10.93 9.33
CA ASP A 360 5.57 -11.72 8.78
C ASP A 360 6.79 -10.89 8.35
N GLN A 361 6.79 -9.57 8.59
CA GLN A 361 7.85 -8.67 8.13
C GLN A 361 8.36 -7.72 9.22
N LEU A 362 9.64 -7.45 9.15
CA LEU A 362 10.40 -6.39 9.79
C LEU A 362 10.66 -5.27 8.76
N PRO A 363 11.15 -4.09 9.19
CA PRO A 363 11.40 -2.97 8.30
C PRO A 363 12.32 -3.30 7.12
N GLY A 364 12.04 -2.75 5.94
CA GLY A 364 12.85 -2.91 4.72
C GLY A 364 12.53 -4.20 3.95
N TYR A 365 11.28 -4.69 4.04
CA TYR A 365 10.85 -6.00 3.53
C TYR A 365 11.62 -7.21 4.10
N ARG A 366 12.21 -7.02 5.27
CA ARG A 366 12.92 -8.09 5.97
C ARG A 366 11.93 -9.12 6.50
N LEU A 367 12.05 -10.37 6.10
CA LEU A 367 11.18 -11.45 6.61
C LEU A 367 11.52 -11.80 8.07
N ILE A 368 10.50 -11.89 8.93
CA ILE A 368 10.68 -12.17 10.37
C ILE A 368 11.14 -13.61 10.67
N GLU A 369 10.99 -14.51 9.71
CA GLU A 369 11.42 -15.91 9.82
C GLU A 369 12.89 -16.13 9.45
N VAL A 370 13.56 -15.12 8.89
CA VAL A 370 14.97 -15.21 8.50
C VAL A 370 15.85 -14.66 9.61
N ASP A 371 16.71 -15.50 10.18
CA ASP A 371 17.52 -15.12 11.35
C ASP A 371 18.45 -13.94 11.09
N ALA A 372 19.08 -13.89 9.90
CA ALA A 372 19.93 -12.76 9.52
C ALA A 372 19.16 -11.42 9.43
N HIS A 373 17.88 -11.47 9.03
CA HIS A 373 17.01 -10.29 9.00
C HIS A 373 16.66 -9.80 10.40
N ARG A 374 16.37 -10.73 11.31
CA ARG A 374 16.11 -10.43 12.73
C ARG A 374 17.33 -9.81 13.38
N ALA A 375 18.51 -10.39 13.16
CA ALA A 375 19.79 -9.90 13.67
C ALA A 375 20.07 -8.46 13.21
N ALA A 376 19.88 -8.17 11.92
CA ALA A 376 20.08 -6.83 11.36
C ALA A 376 19.22 -5.75 12.06
N VAL A 377 17.93 -6.04 12.27
CA VAL A 377 17.00 -5.10 12.92
C VAL A 377 17.23 -5.03 14.43
N ALA A 378 17.47 -6.17 15.08
CA ALA A 378 17.74 -6.23 16.52
C ALA A 378 19.00 -5.43 16.90
N LYS A 379 20.03 -5.44 16.03
CA LYS A 379 21.22 -4.59 16.18
C LYS A 379 20.87 -3.11 16.20
N VAL A 380 20.00 -2.64 15.31
CA VAL A 380 19.56 -1.24 15.29
C VAL A 380 18.74 -0.90 16.53
N TRP A 381 17.89 -1.81 16.99
CA TRP A 381 17.08 -1.64 18.20
C TRP A 381 17.84 -1.85 19.51
N GLY A 382 19.09 -2.32 19.46
CA GLY A 382 19.91 -2.59 20.64
C GLY A 382 19.32 -3.69 21.53
N VAL A 383 18.83 -4.77 20.93
CA VAL A 383 18.25 -5.93 21.62
C VAL A 383 18.82 -7.25 21.09
N ASP A 384 18.67 -8.33 21.86
CA ASP A 384 18.97 -9.68 21.39
C ASP A 384 17.93 -10.10 20.32
N PRO A 385 18.34 -10.67 19.17
CA PRO A 385 17.40 -11.07 18.10
C PRO A 385 16.37 -12.11 18.53
N ASN A 386 16.60 -12.87 19.60
CA ASN A 386 15.67 -13.86 20.13
C ASN A 386 14.48 -13.24 20.87
N VAL A 387 14.57 -11.97 21.30
CA VAL A 387 13.41 -11.28 21.93
C VAL A 387 12.31 -10.99 20.92
N LEU A 388 12.64 -10.92 19.63
CA LEU A 388 11.65 -10.67 18.59
C LEU A 388 10.73 -11.90 18.46
N PRO A 389 9.41 -11.75 18.43
CA PRO A 389 8.53 -12.88 18.15
C PRO A 389 8.73 -13.39 16.72
N ARG A 390 8.27 -14.62 16.45
CA ARG A 390 8.19 -15.19 15.10
C ARG A 390 6.90 -14.69 14.41
N LYS A 391 6.60 -15.20 13.21
CA LYS A 391 5.43 -14.79 12.42
C LYS A 391 4.12 -14.96 13.20
N GLY A 392 3.30 -13.91 13.18
CA GLY A 392 1.95 -13.93 13.71
C GLY A 392 0.87 -14.29 12.68
N ARG A 393 -0.38 -14.13 13.12
CA ARG A 393 -1.59 -14.27 12.31
C ARG A 393 -1.75 -13.10 11.32
N SER A 394 -2.28 -13.37 10.14
CA SER A 394 -2.62 -12.32 9.17
C SER A 394 -3.84 -11.50 9.62
N ALA A 395 -4.10 -10.33 9.04
CA ALA A 395 -5.07 -9.36 9.52
C ALA A 395 -6.45 -9.93 9.83
N PHE A 396 -7.03 -10.74 8.92
CA PHE A 396 -8.32 -11.37 9.19
C PHE A 396 -8.23 -12.44 10.27
N GLU A 397 -7.20 -13.31 10.22
CA GLU A 397 -6.99 -14.35 11.23
C GLU A 397 -6.72 -13.77 12.64
N LEU A 398 -6.05 -12.61 12.70
CA LEU A 398 -5.81 -11.85 13.92
C LEU A 398 -7.15 -11.39 14.50
N LEU A 399 -7.96 -10.68 13.69
CA LEU A 399 -9.26 -10.15 14.13
C LEU A 399 -10.30 -11.25 14.39
N ASP A 400 -10.24 -12.38 13.69
CA ASP A 400 -11.12 -13.52 13.98
C ASP A 400 -10.69 -14.27 15.24
N SER A 401 -9.45 -14.09 15.69
CA SER A 401 -8.95 -14.71 16.91
C SER A 401 -9.17 -13.88 18.18
N LEU A 402 -9.85 -12.74 18.09
CA LEU A 402 -10.15 -11.93 19.28
C LEU A 402 -11.16 -12.67 20.17
N GLY A 403 -10.94 -12.60 21.47
CA GLY A 403 -11.76 -13.21 22.50
C GLY A 403 -10.95 -14.00 23.54
N PRO A 404 -11.64 -14.65 24.49
CA PRO A 404 -11.02 -15.29 25.65
C PRO A 404 -9.96 -16.35 25.31
N ASP A 405 -10.18 -17.13 24.25
CA ASP A 405 -9.29 -18.23 23.82
C ASP A 405 -8.17 -17.76 22.86
N GLY A 406 -8.04 -16.46 22.63
CA GLY A 406 -7.07 -15.90 21.70
C GLY A 406 -6.53 -14.55 22.15
N ILE A 407 -6.71 -13.53 21.33
CA ILE A 407 -6.26 -12.18 21.66
C ILE A 407 -7.33 -11.54 22.55
N ARG A 408 -6.97 -11.28 23.80
CA ARG A 408 -7.82 -10.67 24.83
C ARG A 408 -7.74 -9.15 24.86
N ALA A 409 -6.62 -8.56 24.41
CA ALA A 409 -6.48 -7.12 24.25
C ALA A 409 -5.95 -6.69 22.88
N LEU A 410 -6.50 -5.62 22.32
CA LEU A 410 -6.08 -5.09 21.01
C LEU A 410 -5.84 -3.57 21.07
N VAL A 411 -4.73 -3.11 20.49
CA VAL A 411 -4.44 -1.70 20.24
C VAL A 411 -4.63 -1.42 18.74
N VAL A 412 -5.61 -0.61 18.38
CA VAL A 412 -5.91 -0.25 16.98
C VAL A 412 -5.47 1.19 16.72
N MET A 413 -4.72 1.41 15.64
CA MET A 413 -4.20 2.73 15.26
C MET A 413 -4.63 3.10 13.83
N GLY A 414 -5.52 4.10 13.73
CA GLY A 414 -5.96 4.68 12.46
C GLY A 414 -6.75 3.75 11.55
N SER A 415 -7.52 2.81 12.11
CA SER A 415 -8.32 1.83 11.35
C SER A 415 -9.70 1.60 11.95
N ASN A 416 -10.74 1.63 11.10
CA ASN A 416 -12.10 1.26 11.48
C ASN A 416 -12.37 -0.21 11.12
N VAL A 417 -11.83 -1.11 11.94
CA VAL A 417 -11.89 -2.57 11.71
C VAL A 417 -13.31 -3.14 11.77
N ALA A 418 -14.23 -2.48 12.48
CA ALA A 418 -15.64 -2.88 12.55
C ALA A 418 -16.38 -2.74 11.20
N VAL A 419 -15.95 -1.80 10.34
CA VAL A 419 -16.60 -1.55 9.04
C VAL A 419 -15.78 -2.10 7.88
N ALA A 420 -14.46 -1.95 7.93
CA ALA A 420 -13.59 -2.20 6.77
C ALA A 420 -13.13 -3.66 6.63
N SER A 421 -13.50 -4.54 7.56
CA SER A 421 -13.10 -5.95 7.53
C SER A 421 -14.09 -6.79 6.74
N PRO A 422 -13.64 -7.85 6.04
CA PRO A 422 -14.55 -8.85 5.49
C PRO A 422 -15.30 -9.56 6.62
N ASP A 423 -16.53 -9.97 6.37
CA ASP A 423 -17.42 -10.56 7.39
C ASP A 423 -17.53 -9.64 8.62
N ALA A 424 -17.95 -8.39 8.39
CA ALA A 424 -17.98 -7.33 9.39
C ALA A 424 -18.78 -7.72 10.65
N ASP A 425 -19.91 -8.40 10.51
CA ASP A 425 -20.73 -8.89 11.62
C ASP A 425 -19.96 -9.86 12.53
N ARG A 426 -19.13 -10.74 11.93
CA ARG A 426 -18.26 -11.64 12.68
C ARG A 426 -17.19 -10.84 13.42
N ILE A 427 -16.52 -9.91 12.75
CA ILE A 427 -15.48 -9.08 13.37
C ILE A 427 -16.06 -8.21 14.49
N GLU A 428 -17.26 -7.67 14.34
CA GLU A 428 -17.95 -6.94 15.40
C GLU A 428 -18.19 -7.82 16.64
N LYS A 429 -18.65 -9.06 16.45
CA LYS A 429 -18.80 -10.02 17.57
C LYS A 429 -17.47 -10.30 18.26
N ARG A 430 -16.38 -10.41 17.49
CA ARG A 430 -15.02 -10.63 17.99
C ARG A 430 -14.49 -9.44 18.78
N LEU A 431 -14.74 -8.22 18.32
CA LEU A 431 -14.39 -6.99 19.04
C LEU A 431 -15.14 -6.89 20.38
N LYS A 432 -16.43 -7.23 20.42
CA LYS A 432 -17.22 -7.26 21.67
C LYS A 432 -16.76 -8.31 22.67
N ALA A 433 -16.03 -9.33 22.23
CA ALA A 433 -15.50 -10.40 23.07
C ALA A 433 -14.12 -10.07 23.68
N LEU A 434 -13.52 -8.93 23.34
CA LEU A 434 -12.27 -8.47 23.94
C LEU A 434 -12.47 -8.04 25.39
N ASP A 435 -11.50 -8.36 26.24
CA ASP A 435 -11.45 -7.83 27.61
C ASP A 435 -10.97 -6.38 27.63
N PHE A 436 -10.19 -5.97 26.62
CA PHE A 436 -9.68 -4.62 26.52
C PHE A 436 -9.42 -4.20 25.08
N LEU A 437 -9.90 -3.01 24.69
CA LEU A 437 -9.72 -2.47 23.35
C LEU A 437 -9.32 -1.01 23.45
N VAL A 438 -8.19 -0.67 22.84
CA VAL A 438 -7.67 0.69 22.76
C VAL A 438 -7.72 1.13 21.30
N VAL A 439 -8.29 2.31 21.04
CA VAL A 439 -8.38 2.85 19.67
C VAL A 439 -7.79 4.25 19.62
N LEU A 440 -6.75 4.41 18.82
CA LEU A 440 -6.15 5.70 18.47
C LEU A 440 -6.81 6.17 17.18
N ASP A 441 -7.67 7.17 17.27
CA ASP A 441 -8.38 7.72 16.12
C ASP A 441 -8.63 9.21 16.27
N ALA A 442 -8.86 9.82 15.12
CA ALA A 442 -9.18 11.22 14.98
C ALA A 442 -10.63 11.56 15.35
N PHE A 443 -11.53 10.57 15.20
CA PHE A 443 -12.97 10.73 15.33
C PHE A 443 -13.60 9.52 16.00
N HIS A 444 -14.76 9.74 16.62
CA HIS A 444 -15.63 8.63 16.97
C HIS A 444 -16.15 7.91 15.72
N ASN A 445 -16.02 6.58 15.73
CA ASN A 445 -16.46 5.65 14.70
C ASN A 445 -16.92 4.31 15.33
N GLU A 446 -17.39 3.38 14.50
CA GLU A 446 -17.95 2.08 14.88
C GLU A 446 -16.96 1.18 15.65
N THR A 447 -15.66 1.32 15.41
CA THR A 447 -14.62 0.63 16.18
C THR A 447 -14.44 1.31 17.55
N THR A 448 -14.37 2.64 17.60
CA THR A 448 -14.31 3.35 18.90
C THR A 448 -15.56 3.12 19.74
N ALA A 449 -16.72 2.88 19.14
CA ALA A 449 -17.96 2.56 19.86
C ALA A 449 -17.87 1.23 20.64
N GLN A 450 -16.87 0.40 20.36
CA GLN A 450 -16.61 -0.88 21.03
C GLN A 450 -15.35 -0.82 21.93
N ALA A 451 -14.65 0.31 21.97
CA ALA A 451 -13.42 0.45 22.72
C ALA A 451 -13.65 0.61 24.23
N HIS A 452 -12.62 0.34 25.01
CA HIS A 452 -12.55 0.67 26.44
C HIS A 452 -11.83 2.00 26.64
N VAL A 453 -10.81 2.27 25.79
CA VAL A 453 -10.09 3.54 25.76
C VAL A 453 -10.01 4.06 24.33
N VAL A 454 -10.31 5.34 24.15
CA VAL A 454 -10.13 6.07 22.88
C VAL A 454 -9.13 7.19 23.11
N LEU A 455 -8.07 7.24 22.31
CA LEU A 455 -7.05 8.29 22.39
C LEU A 455 -7.13 9.19 21.15
N PRO A 456 -7.34 10.51 21.31
CA PRO A 456 -7.36 11.44 20.20
C PRO A 456 -5.97 11.63 19.62
N VAL A 457 -5.83 11.50 18.31
CA VAL A 457 -4.54 11.67 17.60
C VAL A 457 -4.58 12.77 16.54
N TYR A 458 -3.40 13.26 16.15
CA TYR A 458 -3.22 14.21 15.05
C TYR A 458 -3.82 13.72 13.73
N GLN A 459 -4.38 14.67 12.98
CA GLN A 459 -4.75 14.47 11.59
C GLN A 459 -3.57 14.76 10.67
N TRP A 460 -3.72 14.36 9.42
CA TRP A 460 -2.73 14.43 8.35
C TRP A 460 -2.04 15.79 8.13
N ALA A 461 -2.67 16.89 8.54
CA ALA A 461 -2.17 18.26 8.39
C ALA A 461 -1.48 18.77 9.67
N GLU A 462 -1.68 18.07 10.78
CA GLU A 462 -1.20 18.41 12.12
C GLU A 462 0.10 17.64 12.46
N GLU A 463 0.54 16.78 11.55
CA GLU A 463 1.71 15.91 11.70
C GLU A 463 2.72 16.08 10.57
N GLU A 464 3.96 15.71 10.86
CA GLU A 464 5.02 15.54 9.87
C GLU A 464 5.43 14.07 9.78
N GLY A 465 5.90 13.65 8.62
CA GLY A 465 6.47 12.34 8.40
C GLY A 465 6.66 12.08 6.91
N THR A 466 6.91 10.83 6.57
CA THR A 466 7.04 10.38 5.18
C THR A 466 5.96 9.40 4.80
N LEU A 467 5.62 9.40 3.51
CA LEU A 467 4.72 8.44 2.89
C LEU A 467 5.39 7.89 1.65
N THR A 468 4.98 6.71 1.25
CA THR A 468 5.44 6.07 0.02
C THR A 468 4.23 5.86 -0.87
N ASN A 469 4.21 6.59 -2.00
CA ASN A 469 3.07 6.59 -2.91
C ASN A 469 3.06 5.34 -3.81
N LEU A 470 2.08 5.25 -4.71
CA LEU A 470 1.92 4.06 -5.58
C LEU A 470 3.13 3.76 -6.49
N GLU A 471 3.96 4.76 -6.83
CA GLU A 471 5.13 4.57 -7.71
C GLU A 471 6.43 4.27 -6.94
N GLY A 472 6.32 4.07 -5.62
CA GLY A 472 7.49 3.86 -4.76
C GLY A 472 8.29 5.14 -4.50
N ARG A 473 7.69 6.32 -4.73
CA ARG A 473 8.28 7.60 -4.37
C ARG A 473 7.94 7.92 -2.92
N VAL A 474 9.00 8.09 -2.13
CA VAL A 474 8.96 8.59 -0.77
C VAL A 474 8.80 10.11 -0.81
N ILE A 475 7.77 10.61 -0.13
CA ILE A 475 7.37 12.02 -0.10
C ILE A 475 7.24 12.48 1.35
N ARG A 476 7.36 13.79 1.59
CA ARG A 476 7.29 14.38 2.93
C ARG A 476 5.95 15.05 3.16
N ARG A 477 5.23 14.61 4.18
CA ARG A 477 4.07 15.29 4.76
C ARG A 477 4.57 16.33 5.74
N ARG A 478 4.02 17.54 5.67
CA ARG A 478 4.40 18.67 6.54
C ARG A 478 3.27 19.06 7.47
N VAL A 479 3.64 19.52 8.67
CA VAL A 479 2.72 20.22 9.57
C VAL A 479 2.33 21.55 8.93
N ILE A 480 1.02 21.72 8.74
CA ILE A 480 0.39 22.87 8.08
C ILE A 480 -0.83 23.38 8.88
N ALA A 481 -1.22 22.69 9.95
CA ALA A 481 -2.33 23.05 10.81
C ALA A 481 -1.96 22.78 12.27
N ARG A 482 -2.45 23.62 13.18
CA ARG A 482 -2.34 23.34 14.61
C ARG A 482 -3.39 22.30 15.03
N PRO A 483 -3.02 21.28 15.82
CA PRO A 483 -3.99 20.35 16.40
C PRO A 483 -4.85 21.05 17.47
N PRO A 484 -6.02 20.50 17.82
CA PRO A 484 -6.79 20.97 18.97
C PRO A 484 -5.97 20.86 20.27
N ASN A 485 -6.24 21.75 21.23
CA ASN A 485 -5.60 21.72 22.54
C ASN A 485 -5.81 20.36 23.22
N GLY A 486 -4.75 19.80 23.79
CA GLY A 486 -4.79 18.52 24.49
C GLY A 486 -4.66 17.28 23.61
N VAL A 487 -4.69 17.40 22.27
CA VAL A 487 -4.43 16.25 21.38
C VAL A 487 -2.92 15.99 21.30
N ARG A 488 -2.53 14.72 21.27
CA ARG A 488 -1.12 14.27 21.14
C ARG A 488 -0.90 13.48 19.85
N GLY A 489 0.36 13.41 19.40
CA GLY A 489 0.74 12.62 18.25
C GLY A 489 0.96 11.14 18.61
N ASP A 490 0.78 10.25 17.63
CA ASP A 490 0.94 8.80 17.82
C ASP A 490 2.35 8.43 18.33
N ILE A 491 3.39 9.15 17.91
CA ILE A 491 4.78 8.92 18.36
C ILE A 491 4.90 9.18 19.87
N ASP A 492 4.32 10.28 20.36
CA ASP A 492 4.34 10.60 21.79
C ASP A 492 3.59 9.56 22.61
N ILE A 493 2.43 9.10 22.11
CA ILE A 493 1.62 8.07 22.76
C ILE A 493 2.38 6.74 22.84
N LEU A 494 3.00 6.32 21.73
CA LEU A 494 3.78 5.07 21.70
C LEU A 494 5.03 5.16 22.58
N ARG A 495 5.72 6.30 22.61
CA ARG A 495 6.84 6.56 23.54
C ARG A 495 6.38 6.43 24.98
N ASP A 496 5.32 7.12 25.38
CA ASP A 496 4.87 7.16 26.77
C ASP A 496 4.30 5.82 27.24
N LEU A 497 3.64 5.05 26.36
CA LEU A 497 3.23 3.67 26.63
C LEU A 497 4.42 2.73 26.74
N ALA A 498 5.42 2.83 25.85
CA ALA A 498 6.65 2.03 25.94
C ALA A 498 7.43 2.31 27.24
N ALA A 499 7.50 3.60 27.61
CA ALA A 499 7.60 4.16 28.95
C ALA A 499 7.16 3.21 30.06
N ARG A 500 5.83 3.17 30.20
CA ARG A 500 5.13 2.44 31.24
C ARG A 500 5.32 0.92 31.11
N LEU A 501 5.43 0.40 29.89
CA LEU A 501 5.64 -1.02 29.62
C LEU A 501 7.09 -1.50 29.85
N GLY A 502 8.00 -0.61 30.26
CA GLY A 502 9.35 -0.95 30.73
C GLY A 502 10.41 -1.03 29.63
N VAL A 503 10.16 -0.47 28.46
CA VAL A 503 11.11 -0.44 27.32
C VAL A 503 11.31 0.98 26.77
N GLY A 504 11.14 2.00 27.61
CA GLY A 504 11.21 3.41 27.22
C GLY A 504 12.51 3.83 26.55
N ASP A 505 13.63 3.24 26.96
CA ASP A 505 14.95 3.49 26.37
C ASP A 505 15.02 3.13 24.88
N LYS A 506 14.10 2.29 24.39
CA LYS A 506 13.99 1.92 22.97
C LYS A 506 13.05 2.82 22.17
N PHE A 507 12.34 3.75 22.82
CA PHE A 507 11.30 4.59 22.18
C PHE A 507 11.49 6.08 22.46
N ASP A 508 12.67 6.50 22.91
CA ASP A 508 13.01 7.87 23.28
C ASP A 508 13.12 8.81 22.07
N PHE A 509 11.99 8.99 21.36
CA PHE A 509 11.85 9.81 20.16
C PHE A 509 10.95 11.01 20.46
N TYR A 510 11.44 12.21 20.15
CA TYR A 510 10.73 13.47 20.35
C TYR A 510 10.33 14.14 19.03
N SER A 511 10.71 13.55 17.89
CA SER A 511 10.32 14.03 16.58
C SER A 511 10.16 12.90 15.55
N PRO A 512 9.31 13.07 14.52
CA PRO A 512 9.25 12.14 13.39
C PRO A 512 10.59 11.96 12.70
N ARG A 513 11.44 13.00 12.67
CA ARG A 513 12.77 12.92 12.06
C ARG A 513 13.68 11.93 12.78
N GLU A 514 13.68 11.90 14.11
CA GLU A 514 14.47 10.92 14.87
C GLU A 514 14.02 9.48 14.60
N VAL A 515 12.70 9.26 14.52
CA VAL A 515 12.14 7.96 14.12
C VAL A 515 12.59 7.62 12.70
N PHE A 516 12.50 8.57 11.77
CA PHE A 516 12.91 8.39 10.38
C PHE A 516 14.41 8.06 10.25
N ASP A 517 15.27 8.64 11.09
CA ASP A 517 16.70 8.35 11.11
C ASP A 517 17.01 6.92 11.60
N GLU A 518 16.32 6.44 12.65
CA GLU A 518 16.43 5.02 13.05
C GLU A 518 15.85 4.09 12.00
N PHE A 519 14.69 4.44 11.44
CA PHE A 519 14.02 3.71 10.37
C PHE A 519 14.92 3.54 9.13
N ARG A 520 15.59 4.61 8.68
CA ARG A 520 16.59 4.57 7.59
C ARG A 520 17.71 3.57 7.89
N ARG A 521 18.21 3.52 9.13
CA ARG A 521 19.23 2.53 9.54
C ARG A 521 18.68 1.11 9.55
N ALA A 522 17.44 0.91 10.01
CA ALA A 522 16.80 -0.40 10.07
C ALA A 522 16.50 -1.01 8.68
N THR A 523 16.32 -0.16 7.66
CA THR A 523 16.10 -0.61 6.27
C THR A 523 17.38 -0.82 5.47
N ALA A 524 18.53 -0.32 5.93
CA ALA A 524 19.81 -0.44 5.23
C ALA A 524 20.11 -1.91 4.89
N GLY A 525 20.44 -2.19 3.63
CA GLY A 525 20.70 -3.55 3.12
C GLY A 525 19.44 -4.41 2.90
N GLY A 526 18.24 -3.88 3.14
CA GLY A 526 16.97 -4.53 2.81
C GLY A 526 16.58 -4.31 1.34
N LEU A 527 15.52 -4.99 0.89
CA LEU A 527 15.00 -4.80 -0.48
C LEU A 527 14.38 -3.40 -0.65
N ALA A 528 13.64 -2.94 0.36
CA ALA A 528 13.14 -1.57 0.46
C ALA A 528 14.13 -0.71 1.28
N ASP A 529 15.34 -0.50 0.74
CA ASP A 529 16.40 0.28 1.39
C ASP A 529 16.13 1.79 1.29
N TYR A 530 15.97 2.45 2.44
CA TYR A 530 15.75 3.88 2.57
C TYR A 530 16.97 4.63 3.15
N SER A 531 18.09 3.95 3.39
CA SER A 531 19.26 4.49 4.09
C SER A 531 19.86 5.74 3.44
N GLY A 532 19.70 5.92 2.12
CA GLY A 532 20.11 7.09 1.35
C GLY A 532 19.06 8.20 1.22
N ILE A 533 17.84 8.03 1.76
CA ILE A 533 16.70 8.98 1.60
C ILE A 533 16.60 9.94 2.78
N THR A 534 17.10 11.17 2.67
CA THR A 534 16.95 12.19 3.73
C THR A 534 15.74 13.09 3.46
N TYR A 535 15.25 13.80 4.47
CA TYR A 535 14.20 14.82 4.27
C TYR A 535 14.66 15.90 3.29
N GLU A 536 15.93 16.29 3.36
CA GLU A 536 16.55 17.28 2.49
C GLU A 536 16.57 16.79 1.04
N LYS A 537 16.88 15.51 0.82
CA LYS A 537 16.84 14.90 -0.52
C LYS A 537 15.41 14.81 -1.05
N ILE A 538 14.44 14.47 -0.20
CA ILE A 538 13.02 14.48 -0.57
C ILE A 538 12.60 15.89 -1.01
N ASP A 539 12.95 16.91 -0.23
CA ASP A 539 12.56 18.29 -0.50
C ASP A 539 13.23 18.85 -1.76
N ALA A 540 14.48 18.50 -2.01
CA ALA A 540 15.23 18.95 -3.19
C ALA A 540 14.76 18.30 -4.50
N ASN A 541 14.16 17.10 -4.44
CA ASN A 541 13.86 16.28 -5.63
C ASN A 541 12.36 15.99 -5.82
N ASP A 542 11.48 16.67 -5.09
CA ASP A 542 10.04 16.37 -5.06
C ASP A 542 9.77 14.88 -4.79
N GLY A 543 10.48 14.33 -3.80
CA GLY A 543 10.46 12.92 -3.41
C GLY A 543 11.62 12.09 -3.98
N VAL A 544 11.77 10.87 -3.46
CA VAL A 544 12.85 9.95 -3.83
C VAL A 544 12.29 8.56 -4.06
N PHE A 545 12.67 7.89 -5.15
CA PHE A 545 12.24 6.52 -5.40
C PHE A 545 13.09 5.53 -4.61
N TRP A 546 12.44 4.63 -3.88
CA TRP A 546 13.13 3.49 -3.27
C TRP A 546 13.32 2.34 -4.29
N PRO A 547 14.36 1.50 -4.17
CA PRO A 547 15.42 1.59 -3.17
C PRO A 547 16.36 2.77 -3.44
N CYS A 548 16.92 3.31 -2.37
CA CYS A 548 17.92 4.35 -2.39
C CYS A 548 18.94 4.07 -1.29
N PRO A 549 19.87 3.14 -1.52
CA PRO A 549 20.86 2.76 -0.53
C PRO A 549 21.91 3.87 -0.34
N ALA A 550 22.46 3.99 0.87
CA ALA A 550 23.58 4.87 1.16
C ALA A 550 24.95 4.25 0.82
N ARG A 551 25.00 2.96 0.47
CA ARG A 551 26.23 2.19 0.22
C ARG A 551 26.14 1.32 -1.04
N SER A 552 27.23 1.18 -1.77
CA SER A 552 27.25 0.55 -3.11
C SER A 552 26.99 -0.97 -3.13
N ASN A 553 27.27 -1.68 -2.04
CA ASN A 553 27.06 -3.13 -1.92
C ASN A 553 25.67 -3.47 -1.39
N VAL A 554 24.61 -3.04 -2.08
CA VAL A 554 23.22 -3.33 -1.70
C VAL A 554 22.47 -3.99 -2.85
N GLY A 555 21.73 -5.05 -2.55
CA GLY A 555 20.96 -5.83 -3.53
C GLY A 555 20.52 -7.18 -2.95
N PRO A 556 19.84 -8.02 -3.76
CA PRO A 556 19.35 -9.35 -3.33
C PRO A 556 20.44 -10.27 -2.76
N ASP A 557 21.69 -10.06 -3.21
CA ASP A 557 22.85 -10.88 -2.88
C ASP A 557 23.75 -10.23 -1.81
N ALA A 558 23.41 -9.03 -1.35
CA ALA A 558 24.18 -8.35 -0.32
C ALA A 558 23.92 -9.00 1.04
N ALA A 559 24.99 -9.18 1.83
CA ALA A 559 24.81 -9.57 3.22
C ALA A 559 23.98 -8.49 3.93
N PRO A 560 22.97 -8.87 4.72
CA PRO A 560 21.97 -7.95 5.26
C PRO A 560 22.52 -6.87 6.19
N ASP A 561 23.82 -6.90 6.55
CA ASP A 561 24.51 -5.92 7.36
C ASP A 561 25.84 -5.42 6.78
N SER A 562 26.14 -5.67 5.49
CA SER A 562 27.47 -5.34 4.93
C SER A 562 27.76 -3.83 5.04
N SER A 563 28.72 -3.48 5.90
CA SER A 563 29.26 -2.13 6.02
C SER A 563 30.31 -1.80 4.96
N ASP A 564 30.65 -2.79 4.14
CA ASP A 564 31.86 -2.80 3.31
C ASP A 564 31.67 -2.07 1.98
N GLY A 565 30.45 -1.64 1.66
CA GLY A 565 30.18 -0.80 0.48
C GLY A 565 30.60 0.66 0.70
N GLU A 566 31.08 1.30 -0.37
CA GLU A 566 31.43 2.73 -0.36
C GLU A 566 30.19 3.59 -0.14
N VAL A 567 30.32 4.64 0.67
CA VAL A 567 29.25 5.63 0.86
C VAL A 567 29.13 6.45 -0.41
N TYR A 568 27.92 6.56 -0.96
CA TYR A 568 27.67 7.33 -2.16
C TYR A 568 26.27 7.94 -2.15
N ASP A 569 26.08 8.98 -2.96
CA ASP A 569 24.80 9.66 -3.08
C ASP A 569 23.92 9.01 -4.16
N HIS A 570 23.23 7.93 -3.81
CA HIS A 570 22.32 7.28 -4.74
C HIS A 570 21.13 8.21 -5.09
N PRO A 571 20.77 8.37 -6.37
CA PRO A 571 19.69 9.27 -6.81
C PRO A 571 18.27 8.73 -6.55
N GLY A 572 18.17 7.47 -6.12
CA GLY A 572 16.92 6.70 -6.05
C GLY A 572 16.73 5.82 -7.29
N THR A 573 15.75 4.92 -7.24
CA THR A 573 15.52 3.93 -8.31
C THR A 573 14.14 4.11 -8.96
N PRO A 574 13.95 5.08 -9.88
CA PRO A 574 12.65 5.32 -10.51
C PRO A 574 12.09 4.10 -11.22
N ARG A 575 12.94 3.29 -11.85
CA ARG A 575 12.53 2.08 -12.57
C ARG A 575 13.19 0.84 -11.99
N LEU A 576 12.40 -0.15 -11.61
CA LEU A 576 12.91 -1.47 -11.26
C LEU A 576 13.09 -2.33 -12.51
N PHE A 577 13.92 -3.36 -12.36
CA PHE A 577 14.08 -4.45 -13.34
C PHE A 577 14.74 -4.05 -14.66
N ALA A 578 15.32 -2.85 -14.77
CA ALA A 578 16.06 -2.45 -15.97
C ALA A 578 17.22 -3.42 -16.24
N ASP A 579 18.05 -3.66 -15.23
CA ASP A 579 19.23 -4.51 -15.36
C ASP A 579 18.97 -5.97 -14.96
N ARG A 580 18.33 -6.18 -13.80
CA ARG A 580 18.07 -7.52 -13.23
C ARG A 580 16.79 -7.58 -12.39
N PHE A 581 16.29 -8.79 -12.18
CA PHE A 581 15.27 -9.07 -11.17
C PHE A 581 15.89 -9.34 -9.80
N TYR A 582 15.07 -9.33 -8.75
CA TYR A 582 15.48 -9.41 -7.35
C TYR A 582 15.54 -10.85 -6.81
N HIS A 583 15.63 -11.84 -7.71
CA HIS A 583 16.03 -13.21 -7.34
C HIS A 583 17.56 -13.33 -7.37
N PRO A 584 18.15 -14.31 -6.67
CA PRO A 584 19.60 -14.52 -6.65
C PRO A 584 20.22 -14.74 -8.04
N ASP A 585 19.48 -15.36 -8.97
CA ASP A 585 19.92 -15.58 -10.36
C ASP A 585 19.64 -14.38 -11.29
N GLY A 586 19.04 -13.30 -10.77
CA GLY A 586 18.69 -12.11 -11.54
C GLY A 586 17.53 -12.28 -12.52
N ARG A 587 16.83 -13.41 -12.52
CA ARG A 587 15.80 -13.76 -13.52
C ARG A 587 14.39 -13.80 -12.92
N ALA A 588 13.40 -13.36 -13.69
CA ALA A 588 12.00 -13.45 -13.30
C ALA A 588 11.45 -14.88 -13.43
N LYS A 589 10.43 -15.21 -12.66
CA LYS A 589 9.84 -16.55 -12.64
C LYS A 589 8.45 -16.54 -13.25
N PHE A 590 8.23 -17.40 -14.24
CA PHE A 590 6.89 -17.77 -14.70
C PHE A 590 6.23 -18.71 -13.70
N PHE A 591 4.90 -18.62 -13.57
CA PHE A 591 4.12 -19.51 -12.71
C PHE A 591 3.07 -20.29 -13.50
N PRO A 592 3.04 -21.63 -13.41
CA PRO A 592 2.07 -22.47 -14.11
C PRO A 592 0.71 -22.42 -13.39
N VAL A 593 -0.09 -21.40 -13.67
CA VAL A 593 -1.38 -21.15 -13.00
C VAL A 593 -2.57 -21.48 -13.90
N GLU A 594 -3.53 -22.22 -13.35
CA GLU A 594 -4.76 -22.63 -14.02
C GLU A 594 -5.98 -21.92 -13.44
N HIS A 595 -6.92 -21.58 -14.32
CA HIS A 595 -8.23 -21.08 -13.92
C HIS A 595 -9.02 -22.19 -13.22
N ARG A 596 -9.41 -21.92 -11.98
CA ARG A 596 -10.49 -22.60 -11.25
C ARG A 596 -11.65 -21.65 -11.04
N ALA A 597 -12.84 -22.12 -10.69
CA ALA A 597 -13.99 -21.28 -10.36
C ALA A 597 -13.69 -20.27 -9.23
N ALA A 598 -14.49 -19.20 -9.13
CA ALA A 598 -14.44 -18.29 -7.98
C ALA A 598 -14.77 -19.02 -6.67
N GLY A 599 -14.48 -18.38 -5.54
CA GLY A 599 -14.78 -18.95 -4.22
C GLY A 599 -16.29 -19.14 -4.00
N GLU A 600 -17.09 -18.27 -4.62
CA GLU A 600 -18.55 -18.30 -4.65
C GLU A 600 -18.98 -18.11 -6.11
N GLU A 601 -19.83 -19.00 -6.61
CA GLU A 601 -20.42 -18.93 -7.94
C GLU A 601 -21.94 -18.78 -7.79
N PRO A 602 -22.61 -18.04 -8.68
CA PRO A 602 -24.06 -17.94 -8.66
C PRO A 602 -24.73 -19.32 -8.79
N ASP A 603 -25.79 -19.55 -8.02
CA ASP A 603 -26.59 -20.77 -8.07
C ASP A 603 -28.09 -20.44 -8.15
N ALA A 604 -28.95 -21.46 -8.03
CA ALA A 604 -30.40 -21.26 -8.10
C ALA A 604 -30.97 -20.42 -6.93
N THR A 605 -30.29 -20.42 -5.77
CA THR A 605 -30.67 -19.67 -4.56
C THR A 605 -30.13 -18.25 -4.60
N PHE A 606 -28.88 -18.09 -5.07
CA PHE A 606 -28.16 -16.82 -5.21
C PHE A 606 -27.75 -16.61 -6.68
N PRO A 607 -28.70 -16.26 -7.58
CA PRO A 607 -28.46 -16.24 -9.03
C PRO A 607 -27.69 -15.01 -9.54
N ILE A 608 -27.24 -14.12 -8.67
CA ILE A 608 -26.62 -12.85 -9.03
C ILE A 608 -25.21 -12.76 -8.44
N SER A 609 -24.24 -12.34 -9.26
CA SER A 609 -22.92 -11.95 -8.79
C SER A 609 -22.95 -10.55 -8.17
N VAL A 610 -22.43 -10.41 -6.96
CA VAL A 610 -22.27 -9.10 -6.30
C VAL A 610 -20.82 -8.66 -6.40
N VAL A 611 -20.59 -7.43 -6.88
CA VAL A 611 -19.26 -6.81 -6.95
C VAL A 611 -19.28 -5.50 -6.18
N GLN A 612 -18.48 -5.43 -5.11
CA GLN A 612 -18.28 -4.21 -4.34
C GLN A 612 -17.32 -3.27 -5.09
N ASN A 613 -17.56 -1.96 -5.01
CA ASN A 613 -16.67 -0.97 -5.60
C ASN A 613 -16.68 0.31 -4.78
N TRP A 614 -15.63 1.10 -4.95
CA TRP A 614 -15.54 2.45 -4.44
C TRP A 614 -16.34 3.41 -5.30
N ARG A 615 -17.13 4.25 -4.64
CA ARG A 615 -17.73 5.44 -5.25
C ARG A 615 -17.68 6.56 -4.22
N TRP A 616 -17.32 7.76 -4.68
CA TRP A 616 -17.52 8.98 -3.91
C TRP A 616 -18.76 9.67 -4.46
N SER A 617 -19.74 9.87 -3.58
CA SER A 617 -20.97 10.63 -3.82
C SER A 617 -20.75 12.10 -3.54
#